data_AF-A0A0K1PP29-F1
#
_entry.id   AF-A0A0K1PP29-F1
#
_cell.length_a   1.000
_cell.length_b   1.000
_cell.length_c   1.000
_cell.angle_alpha   90.00
_cell.angle_beta   90.00
_cell.angle_gamma   90.00
#
_symmetry.space_group_name_H-M   'P 1'
#
loop_
_entity.id
_entity.type
_entity.pdbx_description
1 polymer ?
#
loop_
_entity_poly.entity_id
_entity_poly.type
_entity_poly.pdbx_seq_one_letter_code
_entity_poly.pdbx_strand_id
1 'polypeptide(L)'
;MKTEQFLTLALAITKAIADVHGQNLVHRNLMPENILVNPENLEITIEGLSPTSRLLREAQEARPAHLIEGSLPHLSPEQTGRMNCAVDSRSDLYSLGVIFYEMLTGHLPFEANDPLEWVHLHLARVPVSPSAVVRRVPEVLGQIVSKLLAKTPEERYQTARALERDLRRALVEWKSDGKITPFRLAERDVSDQLQVPKALYGRSKQVAELLAAFDRVASTGASELVLVSGPPGIGKTALVQELHKPIVARRSFFLTGKFEPLTRDTPYSVFVQAFRRLVLEVLSQSEASVAEWRSRLVSALRGNGQLILDVIPEVALLMGSQPRVPELPAVEAQNRFQIAFRQFIGVFARADHPLALFLDDLQWADSASLTLLDEFVTHPDIEHVFVAGTYRNSEVGTSHPLASISDTARKGGARITEIALPRLSTDDVTALVATTLHCGREAAGPSPAWSTDERTAIRSSSSNSSRRSTKEGSSRGTAAMRRGIGTSIGFAVRPIRTTSWPSWSPSSSASPRRRKRRSRGSPAWAFERRCRP
;
A
#
# COMPACT_ATOMS: atom_id res chain seq x y z
N MET A 1 18.90 24.97 -14.97
CA MET A 1 20.13 25.13 -14.16
C MET A 1 21.37 24.78 -15.00
N LYS A 2 22.57 25.30 -14.71
CA LYS A 2 23.83 24.83 -15.34
C LYS A 2 24.22 23.46 -14.75
N THR A 3 24.84 22.58 -15.53
CA THR A 3 25.19 21.20 -15.11
C THR A 3 26.06 21.15 -13.86
N GLU A 4 27.07 22.02 -13.75
CA GLU A 4 27.95 22.07 -12.58
C GLU A 4 27.21 22.52 -11.30
N GLN A 5 26.32 23.51 -11.43
CA GLN A 5 25.47 23.98 -10.32
C GLN A 5 24.55 22.86 -9.83
N PHE A 6 23.92 22.14 -10.78
CA PHE A 6 23.10 20.97 -10.47
C PHE A 6 23.91 19.91 -9.74
N LEU A 7 25.06 19.49 -10.27
CA LEU A 7 25.88 18.43 -9.67
C LEU A 7 26.35 18.79 -8.27
N THR A 8 26.75 20.04 -8.05
CA THR A 8 27.19 20.52 -6.73
C THR A 8 26.04 20.47 -5.72
N LEU A 9 24.86 20.96 -6.10
CA LEU A 9 23.69 20.98 -5.22
C LEU A 9 23.11 19.57 -4.98
N ALA A 10 22.99 18.77 -6.04
CA ALA A 10 22.51 17.39 -5.97
C ALA A 10 23.40 16.53 -5.05
N LEU A 11 24.73 16.73 -5.11
CA LEU A 11 25.66 16.04 -4.23
C LEU A 11 25.46 16.44 -2.75
N ALA A 12 25.30 17.75 -2.48
CA ALA A 12 25.05 18.24 -1.13
C ALA A 12 23.74 17.70 -0.54
N ILE A 13 22.66 17.73 -1.33
CA ILE A 13 21.34 17.19 -0.92
C ILE A 13 21.44 15.69 -0.66
N THR A 14 22.06 14.94 -1.58
CA THR A 14 22.20 13.48 -1.44
C THR A 14 22.99 13.11 -0.18
N LYS A 15 24.03 13.88 0.14
CA LYS A 15 24.81 13.67 1.36
C LYS A 15 23.97 13.88 2.63
N ALA A 16 23.19 14.95 2.70
CA ALA A 16 22.29 15.20 3.82
C ALA A 16 21.25 14.07 3.99
N ILE A 17 20.69 13.56 2.89
CA ILE A 17 19.77 12.42 2.91
C ILE A 17 20.49 11.14 3.35
N ALA A 18 21.72 10.90 2.91
CA ALA A 18 22.52 9.77 3.35
C ALA A 18 22.80 9.81 4.85
N ASP A 19 23.00 11.00 5.42
CA ASP A 19 23.17 11.19 6.87
C ASP A 19 21.87 10.92 7.64
N VAL A 20 20.71 11.35 7.13
CA VAL A 20 19.39 11.02 7.70
C VAL A 20 19.16 9.50 7.69
N HIS A 21 19.39 8.85 6.55
CA HIS A 21 19.26 7.39 6.42
C HIS A 21 20.24 6.64 7.31
N GLY A 22 21.46 7.16 7.49
CA GLY A 22 22.47 6.62 8.40
C GLY A 22 22.07 6.63 9.87
N GLN A 23 21.10 7.47 10.25
CA GLN A 23 20.49 7.49 11.58
C GLN A 23 19.26 6.59 11.70
N ASN A 24 19.03 5.69 10.72
CA ASN A 24 17.86 4.82 10.65
C ASN A 24 16.53 5.60 10.58
N LEU A 25 16.53 6.77 9.94
CA LEU A 25 15.35 7.57 9.67
C LEU A 25 15.02 7.55 8.18
N VAL A 26 13.74 7.50 7.85
CA VAL A 26 13.22 7.67 6.48
C VAL A 26 12.40 8.96 6.46
N HIS A 27 12.65 9.84 5.49
CA HIS A 27 12.02 11.16 5.45
C HIS A 27 10.52 11.08 5.12
N ARG A 28 10.18 10.32 4.06
CA ARG A 28 8.83 10.00 3.55
C ARG A 28 8.01 11.18 3.02
N ASN A 29 8.54 12.40 3.06
CA ASN A 29 7.88 13.58 2.52
C ASN A 29 8.88 14.50 1.82
N LEU A 30 9.79 13.93 1.03
CA LEU A 30 10.84 14.73 0.40
C LEU A 30 10.26 15.50 -0.79
N MET A 31 10.33 16.83 -0.72
CA MET A 31 9.86 17.78 -1.73
C MET A 31 10.71 19.05 -1.65
N PRO A 32 10.77 19.88 -2.70
CA PRO A 32 11.63 21.07 -2.72
C PRO A 32 11.44 22.01 -1.52
N GLU A 33 10.21 22.16 -1.03
CA GLU A 33 9.84 22.99 0.12
C GLU A 33 10.47 22.52 1.43
N ASN A 34 10.84 21.24 1.51
CA ASN A 34 11.44 20.61 2.67
C ASN A 34 12.99 20.56 2.62
N ILE A 35 13.59 21.16 1.59
CA ILE A 35 15.05 21.22 1.41
C ILE A 35 15.49 22.68 1.43
N LEU A 36 16.03 23.11 2.57
CA LEU A 36 16.57 24.45 2.73
C LEU A 36 18.06 24.45 2.34
N VAL A 37 18.43 25.38 1.47
CA VAL A 37 19.80 25.54 0.97
C VAL A 37 20.33 26.88 1.44
N ASN A 38 21.41 26.87 2.21
CA ASN A 38 22.14 28.08 2.50
C ASN A 38 22.97 28.48 1.26
N PRO A 39 22.71 29.65 0.65
CA PRO A 39 23.36 30.03 -0.60
C PRO A 39 24.84 30.38 -0.45
N GLU A 40 25.33 30.66 0.77
CA GLU A 40 26.71 31.08 1.03
C GLU A 40 27.66 29.89 1.15
N ASN A 41 27.22 28.83 1.87
CA ASN A 41 28.06 27.68 2.21
C ASN A 41 27.54 26.34 1.64
N LEU A 42 26.40 26.35 0.93
CA LEU A 42 25.70 25.16 0.42
C LEU A 42 25.34 24.12 1.48
N GLU A 43 25.17 24.57 2.73
CA GLU A 43 24.64 23.75 3.81
C GLU A 43 23.17 23.42 3.54
N ILE A 44 22.83 22.14 3.68
CA ILE A 44 21.49 21.62 3.43
C ILE A 44 20.84 21.29 4.76
N THR A 45 19.69 21.91 5.03
CA THR A 45 18.81 21.53 6.14
C THR A 45 17.57 20.85 5.59
N ILE A 46 17.24 19.68 6.12
CA ILE A 46 16.05 18.92 5.73
C ILE A 46 14.99 19.09 6.82
N GLU A 47 13.85 19.64 6.44
CA GLU A 47 12.68 19.85 7.33
C GLU A 47 11.52 18.95 6.92
N GLY A 48 10.45 18.91 7.71
CA GLY A 48 9.23 18.17 7.32
C GLY A 48 9.32 16.64 7.49
N LEU A 49 10.20 16.16 8.38
CA LEU A 49 10.29 14.75 8.78
C LEU A 49 8.92 14.21 9.19
N SER A 50 8.49 13.13 8.52
CA SER A 50 7.22 12.47 8.84
C SER A 50 7.19 11.99 10.30
N PRO A 51 6.02 12.02 10.98
CA PRO A 51 5.84 11.41 12.30
C PRO A 51 6.20 9.91 12.33
N THR A 52 6.13 9.22 11.19
CA THR A 52 6.50 7.80 11.04
C THR A 52 7.94 7.58 10.55
N SER A 53 8.78 8.61 10.56
CA SER A 53 10.17 8.56 10.06
C SER A 53 11.05 7.52 10.74
N ARG A 54 10.75 7.13 11.99
CA ARG A 54 11.45 6.06 12.72
C ARG A 54 11.03 4.64 12.34
N LEU A 55 9.93 4.49 11.60
CA LEU A 55 9.55 3.20 11.04
C LEU A 55 10.41 2.96 9.82
N LEU A 56 11.46 2.14 9.97
CA LEU A 56 12.33 1.76 8.86
C LEU A 56 11.56 1.09 7.71
N ARG A 57 10.46 0.39 8.04
CA ARG A 57 9.53 -0.22 7.08
C ARG A 57 8.11 -0.11 7.59
N GLU A 58 7.20 0.31 6.73
CA GLU A 58 5.76 0.29 7.01
C GLU A 58 5.00 -0.27 5.80
N ALA A 59 4.14 -1.26 6.05
CA ALA A 59 3.15 -1.66 5.07
C ALA A 59 2.06 -0.58 5.05
N GLN A 60 1.95 0.15 3.94
CA GLN A 60 0.87 1.11 3.77
C GLN A 60 -0.35 0.40 3.20
N GLU A 61 -1.47 0.48 3.90
CA GLU A 61 -2.76 0.25 3.27
C GLU A 61 -3.02 1.37 2.25
N ALA A 62 -3.67 1.04 1.14
CA ALA A 62 -4.13 2.03 0.17
C ALA A 62 -5.04 3.05 0.89
N ARG A 63 -4.51 4.26 1.11
CA ARG A 63 -5.28 5.37 1.66
C ARG A 63 -5.99 6.10 0.51
N PRO A 64 -7.18 6.68 0.76
CA PRO A 64 -7.82 7.60 -0.19
C PRO A 64 -6.84 8.70 -0.61
N ALA A 65 -6.77 8.99 -1.90
CA ALA A 65 -5.77 9.91 -2.46
C ALA A 65 -5.87 11.33 -1.90
N HIS A 66 -7.06 11.76 -1.45
CA HIS A 66 -7.26 13.06 -0.79
C HIS A 66 -6.58 13.20 0.58
N LEU A 67 -6.21 12.09 1.23
CA LEU A 67 -5.46 12.11 2.50
C LEU A 67 -3.94 12.20 2.29
N ILE A 68 -3.49 12.19 1.04
CA ILE A 68 -2.09 12.37 0.67
C ILE A 68 -1.87 13.88 0.46
N GLU A 69 -1.77 14.62 1.56
CA GLU A 69 -1.57 16.08 1.54
C GLU A 69 -0.30 16.48 0.78
N GLY A 70 -0.43 17.45 -0.13
CA GLY A 70 0.63 18.34 -0.67
C GLY A 70 1.80 17.72 -1.47
N SER A 71 2.01 16.41 -1.38
CA SER A 71 3.23 15.71 -1.82
C SER A 71 3.05 14.83 -3.05
N LEU A 72 1.85 14.85 -3.66
CA LEU A 72 1.48 13.99 -4.79
C LEU A 72 2.51 13.98 -5.94
N PRO A 73 3.10 15.12 -6.36
CA PRO A 73 4.09 15.11 -7.43
C PRO A 73 5.38 14.36 -7.11
N HIS A 74 5.73 14.28 -5.83
CA HIS A 74 6.98 13.69 -5.33
C HIS A 74 6.76 12.30 -4.70
N LEU A 75 5.52 11.83 -4.67
CA LEU A 75 5.12 10.59 -4.02
C LEU A 75 5.79 9.38 -4.69
N SER A 76 6.39 8.47 -3.91
CA SER A 76 6.89 7.23 -4.48
C SER A 76 5.74 6.25 -4.81
N PRO A 77 5.93 5.35 -5.80
CA PRO A 77 4.92 4.36 -6.19
C PRO A 77 4.39 3.53 -5.01
N GLU A 78 5.27 3.07 -4.13
CA GLU A 78 4.90 2.30 -2.93
C GLU A 78 4.19 3.15 -1.86
N GLN A 79 4.43 4.47 -1.83
CA GLN A 79 3.74 5.37 -0.92
C GLN A 79 2.25 5.57 -1.23
N THR A 80 1.81 5.13 -2.40
CA THR A 80 0.40 5.10 -2.78
C THR A 80 -0.39 4.02 -2.02
N GLY A 81 0.30 3.06 -1.38
CA GLY A 81 -0.31 1.86 -0.78
C GLY A 81 -0.86 0.86 -1.81
N ARG A 82 -0.57 1.04 -3.10
CA ARG A 82 -1.08 0.24 -4.23
C ARG A 82 -0.03 -0.68 -4.83
N MET A 83 1.10 -0.82 -4.15
CA MET A 83 2.13 -1.80 -4.44
C MET A 83 2.25 -2.77 -3.29
N ASN A 84 2.63 -4.02 -3.59
CA ASN A 84 2.99 -5.02 -2.60
C ASN A 84 4.39 -4.75 -2.00
N CYS A 85 4.71 -3.47 -1.74
CA CYS A 85 6.00 -2.99 -1.27
C CYS A 85 5.82 -2.13 -0.02
N ALA A 86 6.77 -2.19 0.92
CA ALA A 86 6.76 -1.31 2.09
C ALA A 86 7.49 -0.03 1.74
N VAL A 87 7.10 1.06 2.39
CA VAL A 87 7.82 2.32 2.33
C VAL A 87 9.10 2.20 3.14
N ASP A 88 10.24 2.51 2.52
CA ASP A 88 11.58 2.51 3.13
C ASP A 88 12.44 3.66 2.55
N SER A 89 13.74 3.68 2.83
CA SER A 89 14.67 4.73 2.36
C SER A 89 14.68 4.91 0.83
N ARG A 90 14.30 3.88 0.06
CA ARG A 90 14.23 3.93 -1.41
C ARG A 90 13.04 4.75 -1.91
N SER A 91 12.06 5.02 -1.04
CA SER A 91 10.98 5.97 -1.33
C SER A 91 11.51 7.40 -1.40
N ASP A 92 12.37 7.80 -0.46
CA ASP A 92 13.03 9.12 -0.50
C ASP A 92 13.90 9.28 -1.75
N LEU A 93 14.56 8.20 -2.19
CA LEU A 93 15.38 8.22 -3.41
C LEU A 93 14.53 8.42 -4.67
N TYR A 94 13.30 7.89 -4.71
CA TYR A 94 12.36 8.17 -5.79
C TYR A 94 11.95 9.64 -5.79
N SER A 95 11.54 10.17 -4.62
CA SER A 95 11.19 11.59 -4.47
C SER A 95 12.34 12.51 -4.86
N LEU A 96 13.58 12.15 -4.49
CA LEU A 96 14.79 12.85 -4.91
C LEU A 96 14.99 12.79 -6.44
N GLY A 97 14.64 11.67 -7.07
CA GLY A 97 14.61 11.54 -8.53
C GLY A 97 13.66 12.53 -9.19
N VAL A 98 12.47 12.77 -8.61
CA VAL A 98 11.51 13.78 -9.09
C VAL A 98 12.11 15.18 -8.97
N ILE A 99 12.70 15.50 -7.82
CA ILE A 99 13.35 16.81 -7.57
C ILE A 99 14.50 17.04 -8.57
N PHE A 100 15.35 16.04 -8.78
CA PHE A 100 16.47 16.15 -9.72
C PHE A 100 16.01 16.29 -11.17
N TYR A 101 14.93 15.60 -11.54
CA TYR A 101 14.29 15.77 -12.83
C TYR A 101 13.87 17.22 -13.05
N GLU A 102 13.19 17.81 -12.08
CA GLU A 102 12.72 19.20 -12.12
C GLU A 102 13.89 20.19 -12.16
N MET A 103 14.94 20.00 -11.36
CA MET A 103 16.13 20.86 -11.37
C MET A 103 16.83 20.90 -12.74
N LEU A 104 16.87 19.76 -13.44
CA LEU A 104 17.52 19.62 -14.75
C LEU A 104 16.66 20.18 -15.89
N THR A 105 15.36 19.88 -15.88
CA THR A 105 14.45 20.15 -16.99
C THR A 105 13.59 21.40 -16.82
N GLY A 106 13.44 21.88 -15.58
CA GLY A 106 12.54 22.97 -15.20
C GLY A 106 11.06 22.58 -15.08
N HIS A 107 10.73 21.30 -15.26
CA HIS A 107 9.36 20.79 -15.21
C HIS A 107 9.34 19.47 -14.45
N LEU A 108 8.20 19.10 -13.88
CA LEU A 108 8.03 17.79 -13.24
C LEU A 108 8.10 16.65 -14.27
N PRO A 109 8.43 15.42 -13.85
CA PRO A 109 8.42 14.25 -14.73
C PRO A 109 7.02 13.90 -15.25
N PHE A 110 5.98 14.33 -14.52
CA PHE A 110 4.58 14.07 -14.82
C PHE A 110 3.75 15.33 -14.53
N GLU A 111 2.61 15.43 -15.20
CA GLU A 111 1.59 16.45 -14.95
C GLU A 111 0.24 15.73 -14.83
N ALA A 112 -0.56 16.11 -13.82
CA ALA A 112 -1.86 15.52 -13.55
C ALA A 112 -2.85 16.56 -13.03
N ASN A 113 -4.12 16.36 -13.35
CA ASN A 113 -5.22 17.26 -13.01
C ASN A 113 -5.94 16.87 -11.73
N ASP A 114 -5.76 15.62 -11.28
CA ASP A 114 -6.37 15.11 -10.06
C ASP A 114 -5.44 14.12 -9.32
N PRO A 115 -5.70 13.85 -8.03
CA PRO A 115 -4.88 12.94 -7.22
C PRO A 115 -4.79 11.50 -7.74
N LEU A 116 -5.84 10.97 -8.38
CA LEU A 116 -5.85 9.61 -8.89
C LEU A 116 -4.99 9.51 -10.16
N GLU A 117 -4.99 10.56 -10.99
CA GLU A 117 -4.10 10.67 -12.14
C GLU A 117 -2.62 10.70 -11.69
N TRP A 118 -2.29 11.43 -10.61
CA TRP A 118 -0.94 11.36 -10.00
C TRP A 118 -0.57 9.93 -9.61
N VAL A 119 -1.44 9.24 -8.86
CA VAL A 119 -1.21 7.85 -8.46
C VAL A 119 -0.96 6.96 -9.69
N HIS A 120 -1.77 7.10 -10.74
CA HIS A 120 -1.61 6.34 -11.99
C HIS A 120 -0.25 6.61 -12.67
N LEU A 121 0.15 7.88 -12.82
CA LEU A 121 1.41 8.27 -13.44
C LEU A 121 2.60 7.72 -12.66
N HIS A 122 2.55 7.79 -11.33
CA HIS A 122 3.60 7.25 -10.48
C HIS A 122 3.66 5.72 -10.54
N LEU A 123 2.55 4.99 -10.65
CA LEU A 123 2.56 3.52 -10.72
C LEU A 123 2.97 2.97 -12.09
N ALA A 124 2.52 3.58 -13.19
CA ALA A 124 2.53 2.95 -14.50
C ALA A 124 3.33 3.71 -15.57
N ARG A 125 3.39 5.05 -15.51
CA ARG A 125 4.00 5.85 -16.58
C ARG A 125 5.52 5.94 -16.37
N VAL A 126 6.28 5.55 -17.39
CA VAL A 126 7.73 5.78 -17.42
C VAL A 126 7.99 7.24 -17.83
N PRO A 127 8.78 8.01 -17.05
CA PRO A 127 9.10 9.39 -17.40
C PRO A 127 10.09 9.44 -18.57
N VAL A 128 9.98 10.47 -19.41
CA VAL A 128 10.93 10.72 -20.50
C VAL A 128 12.30 11.08 -19.91
N SER A 129 13.42 10.57 -20.41
CA SER A 129 14.73 10.92 -19.84
C SER A 129 15.00 12.44 -19.87
N PRO A 130 15.58 13.05 -18.81
CA PRO A 130 16.01 14.45 -18.83
C PRO A 130 16.92 14.82 -20.00
N SER A 131 17.79 13.90 -20.45
CA SER A 131 18.69 14.12 -21.59
C SER A 131 17.95 14.20 -22.93
N ALA A 132 16.79 13.55 -23.03
CA ALA A 132 15.91 13.63 -24.21
C ALA A 132 15.09 14.93 -24.21
N VAL A 133 14.71 15.45 -23.03
CA VAL A 133 13.97 16.71 -22.90
C VAL A 133 14.89 17.92 -23.10
N VAL A 134 16.07 17.91 -22.47
CA VAL A 134 17.02 19.03 -22.53
C VAL A 134 18.38 18.53 -23.02
N ARG A 135 18.69 18.81 -24.29
CA ARG A 135 19.92 18.36 -24.99
C ARG A 135 21.24 18.70 -24.27
N ARG A 136 21.26 19.73 -23.42
CA ARG A 136 22.46 20.11 -22.65
C ARG A 136 22.76 19.19 -21.47
N VAL A 137 21.78 18.38 -21.05
CA VAL A 137 21.92 17.46 -19.92
C VAL A 137 22.71 16.24 -20.39
N PRO A 138 23.86 15.92 -19.76
CA PRO A 138 24.63 14.74 -20.11
C PRO A 138 23.83 13.45 -19.92
N GLU A 139 24.03 12.49 -20.82
CA GLU A 139 23.29 11.22 -20.83
C GLU A 139 23.40 10.45 -19.51
N VAL A 140 24.58 10.44 -18.88
CA VAL A 140 24.81 9.79 -17.58
C VAL A 140 23.91 10.38 -16.48
N LEU A 141 23.65 11.70 -16.49
CA LEU A 141 22.73 12.30 -15.52
C LEU A 141 21.29 11.90 -15.80
N GLY A 142 20.91 11.79 -17.07
CA GLY A 142 19.64 11.21 -17.48
C GLY A 142 19.47 9.79 -16.93
N GLN A 143 20.50 8.95 -17.06
CA GLN A 143 20.50 7.57 -16.56
C GLN A 143 20.41 7.51 -15.02
N ILE A 144 21.11 8.39 -14.29
CA ILE A 144 21.00 8.48 -12.82
C ILE A 144 19.55 8.79 -12.42
N VAL A 145 18.94 9.80 -13.04
CA VAL A 145 17.55 10.20 -12.74
C VAL A 145 16.57 9.09 -13.13
N SER A 146 16.73 8.46 -14.29
CA SER A 146 15.90 7.32 -14.69
C SER A 146 16.02 6.14 -13.72
N LYS A 147 17.21 5.88 -13.17
CA LYS A 147 17.40 4.85 -12.14
C LYS A 147 16.71 5.21 -10.82
N LEU A 148 16.73 6.47 -10.39
CA LEU A 148 15.98 6.94 -9.22
C LEU A 148 14.45 6.81 -9.41
N LEU A 149 13.97 7.10 -10.62
CA LEU A 149 12.55 7.07 -10.98
C LEU A 149 12.05 5.68 -11.41
N ALA A 150 12.85 4.62 -11.23
CA ALA A 150 12.41 3.25 -11.48
C ALA A 150 11.19 2.93 -10.61
N LYS A 151 10.18 2.26 -11.16
CA LYS A 151 8.91 2.04 -10.44
C LYS A 151 9.05 0.99 -9.35
N THR A 152 9.88 -0.02 -9.61
CA THR A 152 10.21 -1.09 -8.67
C THR A 152 11.37 -0.63 -7.77
N PRO A 153 11.23 -0.59 -6.43
CA PRO A 153 12.29 -0.15 -5.52
C PRO A 153 13.63 -0.91 -5.69
N GLU A 154 13.58 -2.19 -6.02
CA GLU A 154 14.74 -3.06 -6.25
C GLU A 154 15.58 -2.64 -7.47
N GLU A 155 14.99 -1.92 -8.43
CA GLU A 155 15.68 -1.42 -9.63
C GLU A 155 16.36 -0.07 -9.39
N ARG A 156 15.99 0.63 -8.31
CA ARG A 156 16.56 1.93 -7.91
C ARG A 156 17.95 1.78 -7.32
N TYR A 157 18.53 2.91 -6.96
CA TYR A 157 19.60 2.92 -5.96
C TYR A 157 19.04 2.36 -4.64
N GLN A 158 19.76 1.42 -4.02
CA GLN A 158 19.41 0.84 -2.73
C GLN A 158 19.86 1.73 -1.57
N THR A 159 20.87 2.58 -1.79
CA THR A 159 21.38 3.51 -0.78
C THR A 159 21.66 4.90 -1.34
N ALA A 160 21.42 5.93 -0.53
CA ALA A 160 21.81 7.31 -0.85
C ALA A 160 23.34 7.46 -1.02
N ARG A 161 24.14 6.66 -0.31
CA ARG A 161 25.60 6.61 -0.45
C ARG A 161 26.07 6.13 -1.83
N ALA A 162 25.35 5.19 -2.44
CA ALA A 162 25.65 4.75 -3.81
C ALA A 162 25.37 5.87 -4.82
N LEU A 163 24.24 6.57 -4.67
CA LEU A 163 23.92 7.75 -5.47
C LEU A 163 24.98 8.85 -5.30
N GLU A 164 25.38 9.13 -4.05
CA GLU A 164 26.39 10.14 -3.72
C GLU A 164 27.72 9.89 -4.47
N ARG A 165 28.16 8.62 -4.52
CA ARG A 165 29.37 8.23 -5.24
C ARG A 165 29.29 8.48 -6.74
N ASP A 166 28.17 8.11 -7.36
CA ASP A 166 27.97 8.29 -8.79
C ASP A 166 27.90 9.79 -9.15
N LEU A 167 27.20 10.59 -8.34
CA LEU A 167 27.17 12.06 -8.49
C LEU A 167 28.54 12.70 -8.28
N ARG A 168 29.31 12.24 -7.28
CA ARG A 168 30.67 12.74 -7.01
C ARG A 168 31.60 12.45 -8.18
N ARG A 169 31.56 11.24 -8.73
CA ARG A 169 32.31 10.87 -9.94
C ARG A 169 31.94 11.80 -11.11
N ALA A 170 30.65 11.98 -11.36
CA ALA A 170 30.16 12.87 -12.41
C ALA A 170 30.63 14.33 -12.23
N LEU A 171 30.63 14.85 -11.00
CA LEU A 171 31.13 16.20 -10.68
C LEU A 171 32.63 16.35 -10.94
N VAL A 172 33.43 15.36 -10.56
CA VAL A 172 34.89 15.38 -10.78
C VAL A 172 35.22 15.36 -12.28
N GLU A 173 34.62 14.44 -13.04
CA GLU A 173 34.84 14.36 -14.50
C GLU A 173 34.37 15.64 -15.21
N TRP A 174 33.20 16.18 -14.81
CA TRP A 174 32.69 17.43 -15.38
C TRP A 174 33.62 18.62 -15.13
N LYS A 175 34.21 18.74 -13.92
CA LYS A 175 35.15 19.83 -13.59
C LYS A 175 36.50 19.70 -14.29
N SER A 176 36.95 18.47 -14.56
CA SER A 176 38.20 18.24 -15.29
C SER A 176 38.04 18.52 -16.78
N ASP A 177 37.07 17.86 -17.42
CA ASP A 177 37.05 17.73 -18.88
C ASP A 177 35.78 18.33 -19.53
N GLY A 178 34.87 18.88 -18.73
CA GLY A 178 33.57 19.39 -19.20
C GLY A 178 32.65 18.30 -19.77
N LYS A 179 32.98 17.02 -19.53
CA LYS A 179 32.27 15.84 -20.04
C LYS A 179 32.22 14.77 -18.95
N ILE A 180 31.19 13.93 -19.00
CA ILE A 180 31.05 12.76 -18.12
C ILE A 180 31.13 11.53 -19.01
N THR A 181 32.12 10.68 -18.76
CA THR A 181 32.28 9.42 -19.47
C THR A 181 31.20 8.42 -19.00
N PRO A 182 30.59 7.62 -19.90
CA PRO A 182 29.64 6.60 -19.48
C PRO A 182 30.28 5.60 -18.52
N PHE A 183 29.58 5.31 -17.42
CA PHE A 183 29.99 4.29 -16.47
C PHE A 183 28.79 3.51 -15.94
N ARG A 184 29.04 2.31 -15.42
CA ARG A 184 27.99 1.49 -14.82
C ARG A 184 27.58 2.09 -13.48
N LEU A 185 26.30 2.44 -13.36
CA LEU A 185 25.74 3.00 -12.15
C LEU A 185 25.65 1.95 -11.03
N ALA A 186 25.75 2.40 -9.78
CA ALA A 186 25.51 1.58 -8.58
C ALA A 186 26.40 0.33 -8.40
N GLU A 187 27.65 0.32 -8.92
CA GLU A 187 28.56 -0.84 -8.87
C GLU A 187 28.90 -1.40 -7.47
N ARG A 188 28.61 -0.66 -6.39
CA ARG A 188 28.82 -1.14 -5.00
C ARG A 188 27.68 -0.68 -4.11
N ASP A 189 26.47 -0.85 -4.59
CA ASP A 189 25.26 -0.45 -3.89
C ASP A 189 24.77 -1.61 -3.02
N VAL A 190 25.39 -1.73 -1.85
CA VAL A 190 25.07 -2.76 -0.86
C VAL A 190 24.43 -2.05 0.33
N SER A 191 23.24 -2.49 0.73
CA SER A 191 22.60 -1.99 1.93
C SER A 191 23.21 -2.65 3.16
N ASP A 192 23.52 -1.86 4.19
CA ASP A 192 23.97 -2.37 5.49
C ASP A 192 22.83 -3.08 6.27
N GLN A 193 21.59 -3.01 5.75
CA GLN A 193 20.40 -3.64 6.33
C GLN A 193 19.93 -4.82 5.46
N LEU A 194 19.57 -5.93 6.11
CA LEU A 194 18.99 -7.07 5.41
C LEU A 194 17.64 -6.69 4.76
N GLN A 195 17.60 -6.72 3.44
CA GLN A 195 16.41 -6.41 2.64
C GLN A 195 15.89 -7.70 2.01
N VAL A 196 14.82 -8.25 2.59
CA VAL A 196 14.10 -9.36 1.96
C VAL A 196 13.32 -8.80 0.78
N PRO A 197 13.58 -9.24 -0.46
CA PRO A 197 12.89 -8.75 -1.64
C PRO A 197 11.39 -9.06 -1.53
N LYS A 198 10.57 -8.12 -1.95
CA LYS A 198 9.10 -8.29 -1.97
C LYS A 198 8.56 -8.82 -3.30
N ALA A 199 9.45 -9.05 -4.27
CA ALA A 199 9.10 -9.68 -5.53
C ALA A 199 8.49 -11.07 -5.31
N LEU A 200 7.49 -11.43 -6.11
CA LEU A 200 6.97 -12.78 -6.12
C LEU A 200 7.89 -13.71 -6.92
N TYR A 201 8.38 -14.75 -6.27
CA TYR A 201 9.17 -15.81 -6.89
C TYR A 201 8.28 -17.00 -7.24
N GLY A 202 8.50 -17.65 -8.39
CA GLY A 202 7.75 -18.84 -8.80
C GLY A 202 6.25 -18.65 -9.05
N ARG A 203 5.76 -17.40 -9.15
CA ARG A 203 4.32 -17.08 -9.31
C ARG A 203 3.94 -16.49 -10.66
N SER A 204 4.87 -16.37 -11.60
CA SER A 204 4.62 -15.69 -12.89
C SER A 204 3.44 -16.31 -13.66
N LYS A 205 3.28 -17.64 -13.62
CA LYS A 205 2.15 -18.33 -14.26
C LYS A 205 0.80 -17.92 -13.63
N GLN A 206 0.69 -17.96 -12.31
CA GLN A 206 -0.55 -17.63 -11.61
C GLN A 206 -0.91 -16.15 -11.72
N VAL A 207 0.11 -15.26 -11.72
CA VAL A 207 -0.10 -13.83 -11.99
C VAL A 207 -0.64 -13.62 -13.41
N ALA A 208 -0.07 -14.31 -14.41
CA ALA A 208 -0.54 -14.23 -15.79
C ALA A 208 -1.98 -14.74 -15.95
N GLU A 209 -2.35 -15.83 -15.27
CA GLU A 209 -3.72 -16.36 -15.27
C GLU A 209 -4.72 -15.37 -14.67
N LEU A 210 -4.38 -14.74 -13.54
CA LEU A 210 -5.20 -13.71 -12.90
C LEU A 210 -5.36 -12.47 -13.79
N LEU A 211 -4.28 -12.00 -14.41
CA LEU A 211 -4.34 -10.87 -15.35
C LEU A 211 -5.16 -11.21 -16.58
N ALA A 212 -5.00 -12.40 -17.15
CA ALA A 212 -5.80 -12.84 -18.28
C ALA A 212 -7.30 -12.89 -17.97
N ALA A 213 -7.67 -13.26 -16.74
CA ALA A 213 -9.05 -13.21 -16.27
C ALA A 213 -9.57 -11.77 -16.18
N PHE A 214 -8.80 -10.87 -15.57
CA PHE A 214 -9.16 -9.45 -15.54
C PHE A 214 -9.30 -8.85 -16.95
N ASP A 215 -8.39 -9.19 -17.87
CA ASP A 215 -8.41 -8.72 -19.26
C ASP A 215 -9.66 -9.16 -20.02
N ARG A 216 -10.14 -10.39 -19.76
CA ARG A 216 -11.41 -10.87 -20.32
C ARG A 216 -12.59 -10.07 -19.79
N VAL A 217 -12.65 -9.80 -18.49
CA VAL A 217 -13.73 -8.99 -17.89
C VAL A 217 -13.73 -7.59 -18.49
N ALA A 218 -12.57 -6.96 -18.59
CA ALA A 218 -12.43 -5.63 -19.16
C ALA A 218 -12.85 -5.57 -20.64
N SER A 219 -12.53 -6.59 -21.43
CA SER A 219 -12.80 -6.61 -22.88
C SER A 219 -14.18 -7.12 -23.27
N THR A 220 -14.74 -8.07 -22.53
CA THR A 220 -16.02 -8.73 -22.88
C THR A 220 -17.22 -8.19 -22.13
N GLY A 221 -17.01 -7.50 -21.01
CA GLY A 221 -18.08 -7.08 -20.09
C GLY A 221 -18.64 -8.20 -19.22
N ALA A 222 -18.34 -9.47 -19.51
CA ALA A 222 -18.79 -10.58 -18.67
C ALA A 222 -18.02 -10.60 -17.34
N SER A 223 -18.75 -10.73 -16.24
CA SER A 223 -18.17 -10.85 -14.91
C SER A 223 -17.46 -12.21 -14.72
N GLU A 224 -16.36 -12.23 -13.98
CA GLU A 224 -15.56 -13.44 -13.74
C GLU A 224 -15.12 -13.54 -12.28
N LEU A 225 -15.26 -14.72 -11.70
CA LEU A 225 -14.77 -15.07 -10.36
C LEU A 225 -13.51 -15.92 -10.46
N VAL A 226 -12.43 -15.47 -9.83
CA VAL A 226 -11.19 -16.24 -9.70
C VAL A 226 -10.97 -16.65 -8.26
N LEU A 227 -10.91 -17.95 -8.00
CA LEU A 227 -10.69 -18.50 -6.67
C LEU A 227 -9.27 -19.01 -6.52
N VAL A 228 -8.50 -18.39 -5.63
CA VAL A 228 -7.11 -18.74 -5.33
C VAL A 228 -7.05 -19.57 -4.05
N SER A 229 -6.63 -20.83 -4.17
CA SER A 229 -6.61 -21.78 -3.07
C SER A 229 -5.20 -22.17 -2.66
N GLY A 230 -5.01 -22.51 -1.39
CA GLY A 230 -3.74 -23.04 -0.88
C GLY A 230 -3.61 -22.96 0.64
N PRO A 231 -2.55 -23.58 1.20
CA PRO A 231 -2.34 -23.62 2.65
C PRO A 231 -2.08 -22.22 3.25
N PRO A 232 -2.24 -22.05 4.58
CA PRO A 232 -1.84 -20.81 5.27
C PRO A 232 -0.38 -20.45 4.99
N GLY A 233 -0.09 -19.15 4.82
CA GLY A 233 1.28 -18.66 4.61
C GLY A 233 1.90 -18.89 3.22
N ILE A 234 1.21 -19.55 2.29
CA ILE A 234 1.74 -19.88 0.95
C ILE A 234 1.90 -18.66 0.00
N GLY A 235 1.40 -17.49 0.42
CA GLY A 235 1.44 -16.25 -0.37
C GLY A 235 0.18 -15.94 -1.20
N LYS A 236 -1.01 -16.42 -0.80
CA LYS A 236 -2.29 -16.13 -1.48
C LYS A 236 -2.57 -14.64 -1.62
N THR A 237 -2.57 -13.92 -0.50
CA THR A 237 -2.80 -12.47 -0.45
C THR A 237 -1.76 -11.71 -1.28
N ALA A 238 -0.48 -12.10 -1.15
CA ALA A 238 0.61 -11.49 -1.91
C ALA A 238 0.46 -11.69 -3.43
N LEU A 239 -0.02 -12.86 -3.88
CA LEU A 239 -0.32 -13.13 -5.28
C LEU A 239 -1.36 -12.13 -5.85
N VAL A 240 -2.47 -11.96 -5.15
CA VAL A 240 -3.56 -11.10 -5.66
C VAL A 240 -3.19 -9.62 -5.53
N GLN A 241 -2.41 -9.24 -4.51
CA GLN A 241 -1.92 -7.88 -4.36
C GLN A 241 -1.00 -7.44 -5.52
N GLU A 242 -0.31 -8.35 -6.21
CA GLU A 242 0.42 -7.99 -7.44
C GLU A 242 -0.47 -7.49 -8.58
N LEU A 243 -1.77 -7.82 -8.57
CA LEU A 243 -2.70 -7.31 -9.56
C LEU A 243 -3.03 -5.83 -9.37
N HIS A 244 -2.79 -5.28 -8.17
CA HIS A 244 -3.19 -3.92 -7.85
C HIS A 244 -2.54 -2.90 -8.79
N LYS A 245 -1.23 -3.04 -9.07
CA LYS A 245 -0.49 -2.16 -10.00
C LYS A 245 -1.02 -2.22 -11.44
N PRO A 246 -1.10 -3.38 -12.12
CA PRO A 246 -1.58 -3.47 -13.50
C PRO A 246 -3.07 -3.12 -13.65
N ILE A 247 -3.90 -3.34 -12.63
CA ILE A 247 -5.33 -2.96 -12.68
C ILE A 247 -5.48 -1.44 -12.57
N VAL A 248 -4.81 -0.78 -11.62
CA VAL A 248 -4.85 0.70 -11.50
C VAL A 248 -4.22 1.38 -12.72
N ALA A 249 -3.22 0.74 -13.35
CA ALA A 249 -2.66 1.19 -14.62
C ALA A 249 -3.69 1.23 -15.76
N ARG A 250 -4.84 0.57 -15.63
CA ARG A 250 -5.94 0.61 -16.60
C ARG A 250 -7.09 1.52 -16.17
N ARG A 251 -6.83 2.43 -15.22
CA ARG A 251 -7.83 3.36 -14.63
C ARG A 251 -9.05 2.63 -14.05
N SER A 252 -8.85 1.39 -13.63
CA SER A 252 -9.87 0.53 -13.03
C SER A 252 -9.89 0.69 -11.50
N PHE A 253 -11.03 0.48 -10.88
CA PHE A 253 -11.15 0.49 -9.42
C PHE A 253 -10.71 -0.85 -8.85
N PHE A 254 -9.85 -0.82 -7.83
CA PHE A 254 -9.39 -2.01 -7.13
C PHE A 254 -9.79 -1.95 -5.66
N LEU A 255 -10.81 -2.73 -5.31
CA LEU A 255 -11.36 -2.80 -3.97
C LEU A 255 -10.79 -4.00 -3.22
N THR A 256 -10.55 -3.85 -1.94
CA THR A 256 -10.05 -4.92 -1.07
C THR A 256 -10.96 -5.10 0.13
N GLY A 257 -11.25 -6.36 0.44
CA GLY A 257 -12.00 -6.76 1.61
C GLY A 257 -11.37 -8.01 2.22
N LYS A 258 -11.39 -8.11 3.54
CA LYS A 258 -10.89 -9.29 4.26
C LYS A 258 -11.95 -9.75 5.22
N PHE A 259 -12.29 -11.04 5.15
CA PHE A 259 -13.14 -11.66 6.15
C PHE A 259 -12.31 -12.02 7.38
N GLU A 260 -12.89 -11.86 8.57
CA GLU A 260 -12.24 -12.21 9.83
C GLU A 260 -13.14 -13.15 10.63
N PRO A 261 -12.58 -14.06 11.44
CA PRO A 261 -13.40 -14.99 12.23
C PRO A 261 -14.34 -14.29 13.22
N LEU A 262 -13.98 -13.10 13.71
CA LEU A 262 -14.68 -12.36 14.76
C LEU A 262 -15.79 -11.42 14.24
N THR A 263 -15.86 -11.17 12.92
CA THR A 263 -16.80 -10.21 12.31
C THR A 263 -17.97 -10.88 11.56
N ARG A 264 -18.15 -12.19 11.73
CA ARG A 264 -19.14 -13.01 11.01
C ARG A 264 -20.59 -12.58 11.20
N ASP A 265 -20.90 -11.84 12.27
CA ASP A 265 -22.28 -11.53 12.66
C ASP A 265 -22.86 -10.27 11.99
N THR A 266 -22.06 -9.51 11.22
CA THR A 266 -22.55 -8.32 10.50
C THR A 266 -22.56 -8.57 8.99
N PRO A 267 -23.75 -8.87 8.40
CA PRO A 267 -23.88 -9.12 6.97
C PRO A 267 -23.32 -7.99 6.12
N TYR A 268 -22.71 -8.34 4.99
CA TYR A 268 -22.19 -7.40 3.98
C TYR A 268 -21.06 -6.47 4.43
N SER A 269 -20.66 -6.50 5.71
CA SER A 269 -19.70 -5.55 6.31
C SER A 269 -18.42 -5.37 5.49
N VAL A 270 -17.87 -6.46 4.95
CA VAL A 270 -16.66 -6.44 4.10
C VAL A 270 -16.89 -5.67 2.79
N PHE A 271 -18.02 -5.91 2.11
CA PHE A 271 -18.36 -5.16 0.89
C PHE A 271 -18.61 -3.69 1.20
N VAL A 272 -19.36 -3.41 2.27
CA VAL A 272 -19.66 -2.04 2.72
C VAL A 272 -18.39 -1.25 2.98
N GLN A 273 -17.41 -1.84 3.67
CA GLN A 273 -16.11 -1.22 3.90
C GLN A 273 -15.33 -1.01 2.60
N ALA A 274 -15.35 -1.98 1.68
CA ALA A 274 -14.68 -1.88 0.40
C ALA A 274 -15.27 -0.75 -0.47
N PHE A 275 -16.60 -0.66 -0.57
CA PHE A 275 -17.29 0.39 -1.32
C PHE A 275 -17.23 1.75 -0.63
N ARG A 276 -17.16 1.80 0.70
CA ARG A 276 -16.88 3.05 1.44
C ARG A 276 -15.55 3.67 1.00
N ARG A 277 -14.50 2.85 0.88
CA ARG A 277 -13.18 3.30 0.39
C ARG A 277 -13.27 3.81 -1.05
N LEU A 278 -14.05 3.15 -1.91
CA LEU A 278 -14.29 3.59 -3.29
C LEU A 278 -14.95 4.97 -3.35
N VAL A 279 -16.00 5.20 -2.54
CA VAL A 279 -16.70 6.48 -2.50
C VAL A 279 -15.75 7.61 -2.07
N LEU A 280 -14.90 7.35 -1.08
CA LEU A 280 -13.88 8.29 -0.63
C LEU A 280 -12.78 8.56 -1.69
N GLU A 281 -12.47 7.56 -2.53
CA GLU A 281 -11.58 7.73 -3.68
C GLU A 281 -12.25 8.57 -4.78
N VAL A 282 -13.51 8.33 -5.09
CA VAL A 282 -14.30 9.13 -6.05
C VAL A 282 -14.39 10.59 -5.60
N LEU A 283 -14.65 10.84 -4.31
CA LEU A 283 -14.68 12.18 -3.72
C LEU A 283 -13.34 12.93 -3.79
N SER A 284 -12.23 12.21 -4.01
CA SER A 284 -10.90 12.82 -4.17
C SER A 284 -10.58 13.26 -5.59
N GLN A 285 -11.43 12.96 -6.56
CA GLN A 285 -11.23 13.34 -7.96
C GLN A 285 -11.57 14.83 -8.20
N SER A 286 -11.38 15.29 -9.44
CA SER A 286 -11.77 16.64 -9.86
C SER A 286 -13.26 16.91 -9.64
N GLU A 287 -13.64 18.18 -9.45
CA GLU A 287 -15.04 18.58 -9.25
C GLU A 287 -15.93 18.14 -10.43
N ALA A 288 -15.41 18.18 -11.66
CA ALA A 288 -16.10 17.72 -12.85
C ALA A 288 -16.40 16.20 -12.79
N SER A 289 -15.39 15.40 -12.42
CA SER A 289 -15.56 13.94 -12.24
C SER A 289 -16.56 13.63 -11.14
N VAL A 290 -16.46 14.32 -9.99
CA VAL A 290 -17.39 14.15 -8.86
C VAL A 290 -18.84 14.49 -9.27
N ALA A 291 -19.04 15.55 -10.05
CA ALA A 291 -20.35 15.92 -10.58
C ALA A 291 -20.93 14.85 -11.51
N GLU A 292 -20.09 14.25 -12.35
CA GLU A 292 -20.48 13.14 -13.22
C GLU A 292 -20.91 11.90 -12.41
N TRP A 293 -20.11 11.49 -11.42
CA TRP A 293 -20.45 10.37 -10.53
C TRP A 293 -21.73 10.63 -9.75
N ARG A 294 -21.92 11.84 -9.23
CA ARG A 294 -23.18 12.27 -8.59
C ARG A 294 -24.37 12.08 -9.53
N SER A 295 -24.27 12.55 -10.76
CA SER A 295 -25.36 12.42 -11.76
C SER A 295 -25.71 10.96 -12.01
N ARG A 296 -24.69 10.11 -12.20
CA ARG A 296 -24.85 8.66 -12.42
C ARG A 296 -25.52 7.98 -11.22
N LEU A 297 -25.04 8.23 -10.00
CA LEU A 297 -25.60 7.66 -8.76
C LEU A 297 -27.06 8.05 -8.54
N VAL A 298 -27.39 9.34 -8.70
CA VAL A 298 -28.77 9.83 -8.56
C VAL A 298 -29.69 9.21 -9.61
N SER A 299 -29.20 8.99 -10.83
CA SER A 299 -29.98 8.35 -11.89
C SER A 299 -30.19 6.85 -11.66
N ALA A 300 -29.17 6.13 -11.18
CA ALA A 300 -29.24 4.69 -10.97
C ALA A 300 -30.08 4.30 -9.74
N LEU A 301 -29.98 5.09 -8.65
CA LEU A 301 -30.59 4.78 -7.36
C LEU A 301 -31.95 5.46 -7.13
N ARG A 302 -32.63 5.94 -8.18
CA ARG A 302 -33.89 6.70 -8.06
C ARG A 302 -34.90 5.98 -7.14
N GLY A 303 -35.22 6.59 -6.00
CA GLY A 303 -36.18 6.06 -5.01
C GLY A 303 -35.62 5.01 -4.04
N ASN A 304 -34.35 4.61 -4.19
CA ASN A 304 -33.67 3.62 -3.34
C ASN A 304 -32.38 4.16 -2.68
N GLY A 305 -31.98 5.40 -2.96
CA GLY A 305 -30.73 5.98 -2.45
C GLY A 305 -30.57 5.89 -0.93
N GLN A 306 -31.64 6.05 -0.15
CA GLN A 306 -31.57 5.97 1.31
C GLN A 306 -31.05 4.62 1.81
N LEU A 307 -31.38 3.50 1.13
CA LEU A 307 -30.91 2.16 1.51
C LEU A 307 -29.38 2.05 1.42
N ILE A 308 -28.77 2.74 0.45
CA ILE A 308 -27.32 2.79 0.31
C ILE A 308 -26.72 3.73 1.35
N LEU A 309 -27.35 4.87 1.63
CA LEU A 309 -26.89 5.82 2.65
C LEU A 309 -26.91 5.23 4.07
N ASP A 310 -27.89 4.37 4.38
CA ASP A 310 -28.00 3.71 5.69
C ASP A 310 -26.81 2.78 5.97
N VAL A 311 -26.20 2.25 4.90
CA VAL A 311 -25.10 1.29 4.98
C VAL A 311 -23.73 1.94 4.67
N ILE A 312 -23.69 2.88 3.72
CA ILE A 312 -22.51 3.65 3.32
C ILE A 312 -22.84 5.16 3.41
N PRO A 313 -22.75 5.76 4.61
CA PRO A 313 -23.12 7.15 4.83
C PRO A 313 -22.35 8.16 3.99
N GLU A 314 -21.11 7.86 3.59
CA GLU A 314 -20.27 8.70 2.73
C GLU A 314 -20.92 8.99 1.37
N VAL A 315 -21.82 8.13 0.89
CA VAL A 315 -22.56 8.37 -0.36
C VAL A 315 -23.41 9.64 -0.26
N ALA A 316 -23.80 10.07 0.95
CA ALA A 316 -24.51 11.34 1.15
C ALA A 316 -23.69 12.56 0.71
N LEU A 317 -22.35 12.49 0.75
CA LEU A 317 -21.48 13.56 0.25
C LEU A 317 -21.60 13.73 -1.27
N LEU A 318 -21.86 12.62 -1.98
CA LEU A 318 -22.10 12.62 -3.42
C LEU A 318 -23.56 12.94 -3.75
N MET A 319 -24.54 12.31 -3.10
CA MET A 319 -25.94 12.41 -3.53
C MET A 319 -26.76 13.46 -2.78
N GLY A 320 -26.28 13.96 -1.64
CA GLY A 320 -27.10 14.71 -0.68
C GLY A 320 -28.09 13.81 0.07
N SER A 321 -28.98 14.42 0.85
CA SER A 321 -30.04 13.70 1.57
C SER A 321 -31.00 13.03 0.60
N GLN A 322 -31.47 11.82 0.95
CA GLN A 322 -32.40 11.04 0.16
C GLN A 322 -33.76 10.92 0.86
N PRO A 323 -34.86 10.76 0.12
CA PRO A 323 -36.17 10.53 0.71
C PRO A 323 -36.19 9.19 1.45
N ARG A 324 -36.87 9.15 2.60
CA ARG A 324 -37.03 7.92 3.37
C ARG A 324 -37.79 6.88 2.54
N VAL A 325 -37.31 5.65 2.63
CA VAL A 325 -37.91 4.50 1.95
C VAL A 325 -39.02 3.93 2.83
N PRO A 326 -40.20 3.58 2.27
CA PRO A 326 -41.25 2.90 3.03
C PRO A 326 -40.76 1.60 3.67
N GLU A 327 -41.16 1.35 4.91
CA GLU A 327 -40.88 0.08 5.59
C GLU A 327 -41.62 -1.07 4.89
N LEU A 328 -40.89 -2.12 4.57
CA LEU A 328 -41.40 -3.35 3.94
C LEU A 328 -41.15 -4.54 4.88
N PRO A 329 -41.91 -5.64 4.73
CA PRO A 329 -41.59 -6.92 5.38
C PRO A 329 -40.15 -7.35 5.09
N ALA A 330 -39.52 -8.09 6.01
CA ALA A 330 -38.09 -8.40 5.99
C ALA A 330 -37.58 -8.96 4.64
N VAL A 331 -38.32 -9.88 4.01
CA VAL A 331 -37.93 -10.48 2.72
C VAL A 331 -37.97 -9.46 1.57
N GLU A 332 -39.02 -8.64 1.52
CA GLU A 332 -39.16 -7.60 0.49
C GLU A 332 -38.13 -6.48 0.69
N ALA A 333 -37.83 -6.12 1.94
CA ALA A 333 -36.79 -5.17 2.28
C ALA A 333 -35.40 -5.67 1.83
N GLN A 334 -35.11 -6.97 2.03
CA GLN A 334 -33.88 -7.61 1.60
C GLN A 334 -33.73 -7.62 0.07
N ASN A 335 -34.78 -8.01 -0.66
CA ASN A 335 -34.78 -7.99 -2.12
C ASN A 335 -34.59 -6.56 -2.66
N ARG A 336 -35.24 -5.57 -2.03
CA ARG A 336 -35.10 -4.17 -2.40
C ARG A 336 -33.68 -3.64 -2.15
N PHE A 337 -33.06 -4.04 -1.05
CA PHE A 337 -31.66 -3.72 -0.76
C PHE A 337 -30.73 -4.32 -1.81
N GLN A 338 -30.90 -5.60 -2.18
CA GLN A 338 -30.10 -6.26 -3.22
C GLN A 338 -30.19 -5.52 -4.56
N ILE A 339 -31.40 -5.15 -4.99
CA ILE A 339 -31.61 -4.35 -6.22
C ILE A 339 -30.89 -3.00 -6.12
N ALA A 340 -31.03 -2.29 -5.00
CA ALA A 340 -30.37 -1.00 -4.79
C ALA A 340 -28.83 -1.15 -4.81
N PHE A 341 -28.31 -2.19 -4.17
CA PHE A 341 -26.87 -2.45 -4.10
C PHE A 341 -26.31 -2.84 -5.47
N ARG A 342 -27.03 -3.65 -6.24
CA ARG A 342 -26.70 -3.97 -7.63
C ARG A 342 -26.64 -2.72 -8.50
N GLN A 343 -27.66 -1.86 -8.42
CA GLN A 343 -27.69 -0.59 -9.14
C GLN A 343 -26.52 0.31 -8.75
N PHE A 344 -26.18 0.36 -7.46
CA PHE A 344 -25.02 1.10 -6.96
C PHE A 344 -23.71 0.58 -7.54
N ILE A 345 -23.52 -0.74 -7.63
CA ILE A 345 -22.31 -1.34 -8.20
C ILE A 345 -22.21 -1.08 -9.70
N GLY A 346 -23.31 -1.23 -10.43
CA GLY A 346 -23.35 -0.98 -11.87
C GLY A 346 -23.03 0.48 -12.26
N VAL A 347 -23.09 1.42 -11.30
CA VAL A 347 -22.57 2.77 -11.53
C VAL A 347 -21.06 2.74 -11.72
N PHE A 348 -20.32 1.97 -10.92
CA PHE A 348 -18.86 1.94 -10.91
C PHE A 348 -18.27 0.87 -11.83
N ALA A 349 -18.96 -0.24 -12.05
CA ALA A 349 -18.50 -1.32 -12.92
C ALA A 349 -18.92 -1.07 -14.37
N ARG A 350 -17.97 -0.58 -15.19
CA ARG A 350 -18.24 -0.16 -16.57
C ARG A 350 -17.05 -0.46 -17.48
N ALA A 351 -17.24 -0.36 -18.80
CA ALA A 351 -16.17 -0.59 -19.78
C ALA A 351 -14.98 0.38 -19.64
N ASP A 352 -15.25 1.64 -19.28
CA ASP A 352 -14.24 2.67 -19.01
C ASP A 352 -13.53 2.46 -17.66
N HIS A 353 -14.24 1.85 -16.70
CA HIS A 353 -13.75 1.58 -15.36
C HIS A 353 -14.17 0.17 -14.88
N PRO A 354 -13.50 -0.91 -15.32
CA PRO A 354 -13.77 -2.23 -14.77
C PRO A 354 -13.58 -2.24 -13.26
N LEU A 355 -14.45 -2.95 -12.54
CA LEU A 355 -14.39 -3.04 -11.09
C LEU A 355 -13.71 -4.34 -10.69
N ALA A 356 -12.54 -4.25 -10.07
CA ALA A 356 -11.85 -5.39 -9.48
C ALA A 356 -12.10 -5.42 -7.97
N LEU A 357 -12.60 -6.55 -7.46
CA LEU A 357 -12.82 -6.78 -6.04
C LEU A 357 -11.96 -7.95 -5.56
N PHE A 358 -11.06 -7.69 -4.63
CA PHE A 358 -10.27 -8.70 -3.96
C PHE A 358 -10.86 -9.00 -2.58
N LEU A 359 -11.21 -10.27 -2.35
CA LEU A 359 -11.77 -10.78 -1.10
C LEU A 359 -10.82 -11.82 -0.49
N ASP A 360 -10.21 -11.48 0.65
CA ASP A 360 -9.28 -12.36 1.36
C ASP A 360 -10.00 -13.21 2.41
N ASP A 361 -9.54 -14.45 2.59
CA ASP A 361 -10.03 -15.40 3.60
C ASP A 361 -11.54 -15.75 3.50
N LEU A 362 -12.03 -16.06 2.28
CA LEU A 362 -13.43 -16.40 2.01
C LEU A 362 -13.99 -17.58 2.85
N GLN A 363 -13.13 -18.41 3.43
CA GLN A 363 -13.56 -19.47 4.37
C GLN A 363 -14.25 -18.93 5.63
N TRP A 364 -14.17 -17.62 5.90
CA TRP A 364 -14.84 -16.98 7.03
C TRP A 364 -16.00 -16.07 6.62
N ALA A 365 -16.38 -16.05 5.34
CA ALA A 365 -17.49 -15.25 4.85
C ALA A 365 -18.85 -15.76 5.37
N ASP A 366 -19.75 -14.83 5.69
CA ASP A 366 -21.13 -15.14 6.06
C ASP A 366 -21.97 -15.52 4.82
N SER A 367 -23.10 -16.20 5.04
CA SER A 367 -23.96 -16.68 3.95
C SER A 367 -24.57 -15.56 3.12
N ALA A 368 -24.89 -14.41 3.73
CA ALA A 368 -25.44 -13.26 3.03
C ALA A 368 -24.38 -12.66 2.08
N SER A 369 -23.16 -12.46 2.56
CA SER A 369 -22.01 -12.00 1.76
C SER A 369 -21.70 -12.94 0.60
N LEU A 370 -21.75 -14.25 0.81
CA LEU A 370 -21.53 -15.21 -0.28
C LEU A 370 -22.68 -15.23 -1.29
N THR A 371 -23.93 -15.03 -0.85
CA THR A 371 -25.08 -14.90 -1.76
C THR A 371 -24.96 -13.65 -2.63
N LEU A 372 -24.49 -12.55 -2.05
CA LEU A 372 -24.22 -11.33 -2.80
C LEU A 372 -23.08 -11.50 -3.81
N LEU A 373 -22.04 -12.24 -3.43
CA LEU A 373 -20.95 -12.62 -4.35
C LEU A 373 -21.47 -13.44 -5.53
N ASP A 374 -22.38 -14.39 -5.30
CA ASP A 374 -23.04 -15.15 -6.37
C ASP A 374 -23.76 -14.22 -7.36
N GLU A 375 -24.53 -13.25 -6.83
CA GLU A 375 -25.24 -12.26 -7.65
C GLU A 375 -24.27 -11.45 -8.53
N PHE A 376 -23.09 -11.07 -8.02
CA PHE A 376 -22.10 -10.28 -8.78
C PHE A 376 -21.59 -10.98 -10.04
N VAL A 377 -21.57 -12.31 -10.03
CA VAL A 377 -20.93 -13.08 -11.10
C VAL A 377 -21.99 -13.73 -12.01
N THR A 378 -23.22 -13.90 -11.53
CA THR A 378 -24.30 -14.57 -12.26
C THR A 378 -25.34 -13.61 -12.84
N HIS A 379 -25.53 -12.42 -12.26
CA HIS A 379 -26.63 -11.55 -12.66
C HIS A 379 -26.33 -10.81 -13.98
N PRO A 380 -27.23 -10.81 -14.97
CA PRO A 380 -26.98 -10.22 -16.28
C PRO A 380 -26.78 -8.69 -16.25
N ASP A 381 -27.46 -7.98 -15.33
CA ASP A 381 -27.28 -6.53 -15.16
C ASP A 381 -25.90 -6.11 -14.61
N ILE A 382 -25.05 -7.06 -14.17
CA ILE A 382 -23.73 -6.77 -13.61
C ILE A 382 -22.66 -7.13 -14.63
N GLU A 383 -22.11 -6.09 -15.24
CA GLU A 383 -21.06 -6.18 -16.23
C GLU A 383 -19.74 -5.59 -15.69
N HIS A 384 -18.63 -6.00 -16.29
CA HIS A 384 -17.29 -5.50 -15.99
C HIS A 384 -16.84 -5.67 -14.52
N VAL A 385 -17.33 -6.70 -13.83
CA VAL A 385 -16.90 -7.05 -12.46
C VAL A 385 -15.95 -8.24 -12.46
N PHE A 386 -14.74 -8.01 -11.97
CA PHE A 386 -13.75 -9.04 -11.71
C PHE A 386 -13.67 -9.28 -10.20
N VAL A 387 -13.88 -10.51 -9.76
CA VAL A 387 -13.70 -10.86 -8.34
C VAL A 387 -12.56 -11.85 -8.18
N ALA A 388 -11.58 -11.53 -7.35
CA ALA A 388 -10.55 -12.45 -6.91
C ALA A 388 -10.81 -12.83 -5.44
N GLY A 389 -11.05 -14.09 -5.17
CA GLY A 389 -11.28 -14.62 -3.83
C GLY A 389 -10.15 -15.54 -3.40
N THR A 390 -9.60 -15.39 -2.20
CA THR A 390 -8.65 -16.37 -1.66
C THR A 390 -9.31 -17.21 -0.58
N TYR A 391 -8.91 -18.47 -0.47
CA TYR A 391 -9.36 -19.33 0.62
C TYR A 391 -8.38 -20.45 0.96
N ARG A 392 -8.61 -21.07 2.11
CA ARG A 392 -7.85 -22.23 2.59
C ARG A 392 -8.52 -23.51 2.12
N ASN A 393 -7.82 -24.29 1.30
CA ASN A 393 -8.32 -25.57 0.79
C ASN A 393 -8.58 -26.61 1.90
N SER A 394 -7.92 -26.49 3.06
CA SER A 394 -8.16 -27.36 4.22
C SER A 394 -9.42 -27.02 5.02
N GLU A 395 -9.93 -25.80 4.94
CA GLU A 395 -11.07 -25.31 5.73
C GLU A 395 -12.38 -25.27 4.92
N VAL A 396 -12.29 -25.37 3.60
CA VAL A 396 -13.45 -25.39 2.68
C VAL A 396 -13.64 -26.80 2.15
N GLY A 397 -14.49 -27.58 2.84
CA GLY A 397 -14.96 -28.87 2.37
C GLY A 397 -16.13 -28.77 1.38
N THR A 398 -16.60 -29.90 0.86
CA THR A 398 -17.75 -29.98 -0.07
C THR A 398 -19.06 -29.48 0.53
N SER A 399 -19.18 -29.45 1.86
CA SER A 399 -20.35 -28.93 2.58
C SER A 399 -20.29 -27.43 2.89
N HIS A 400 -19.18 -26.76 2.56
CA HIS A 400 -19.02 -25.34 2.85
C HIS A 400 -19.88 -24.49 1.88
N PRO A 401 -20.55 -23.41 2.34
CA PRO A 401 -21.40 -22.57 1.47
C PRO A 401 -20.71 -22.05 0.21
N LEU A 402 -19.40 -21.74 0.32
CA LEU A 402 -18.58 -21.34 -0.83
C LEU A 402 -18.54 -22.38 -1.96
N ALA A 403 -18.49 -23.68 -1.64
CA ALA A 403 -18.48 -24.75 -2.64
C ALA A 403 -19.83 -24.81 -3.36
N SER A 404 -20.93 -24.78 -2.60
CA SER A 404 -22.30 -24.78 -3.14
C SER A 404 -22.57 -23.59 -4.05
N ILE A 405 -22.07 -22.40 -3.69
CA ILE A 405 -22.24 -21.18 -4.48
C ILE A 405 -21.41 -21.23 -5.75
N SER A 406 -20.16 -21.71 -5.68
CA SER A 406 -19.34 -21.91 -6.87
C SER A 406 -20.00 -22.87 -7.86
N ASP A 407 -20.60 -23.97 -7.37
CA ASP A 407 -21.33 -24.92 -8.21
C ASP A 407 -22.61 -24.32 -8.81
N THR A 408 -23.33 -23.50 -8.04
CA THR A 408 -24.55 -22.83 -8.48
C THR A 408 -24.24 -21.78 -9.55
N ALA A 409 -23.22 -20.95 -9.31
CA ALA A 409 -22.71 -19.98 -10.26
C ALA A 409 -22.28 -20.65 -11.58
N ARG A 410 -21.53 -21.76 -11.53
CA ARG A 410 -21.16 -22.52 -12.74
C ARG A 410 -22.38 -22.99 -13.52
N LYS A 411 -23.41 -23.50 -12.84
CA LYS A 411 -24.68 -23.92 -13.47
C LYS A 411 -25.45 -22.74 -14.06
N GLY A 412 -25.36 -21.57 -13.43
CA GLY A 412 -25.93 -20.31 -13.91
C GLY A 412 -25.18 -19.66 -15.08
N GLY A 413 -24.09 -20.27 -15.56
CA GLY A 413 -23.29 -19.75 -16.68
C GLY A 413 -22.19 -18.77 -16.29
N ALA A 414 -21.97 -18.55 -14.99
CA ALA A 414 -20.87 -17.71 -14.52
C ALA A 414 -19.51 -18.33 -14.86
N ARG A 415 -18.56 -17.49 -15.26
CA ARG A 415 -17.17 -17.91 -15.45
C ARG A 415 -16.46 -17.96 -14.10
N ILE A 416 -16.01 -19.16 -13.72
CA ILE A 416 -15.22 -19.37 -12.51
C ILE A 416 -13.90 -20.04 -12.86
N THR A 417 -12.81 -19.36 -12.54
CA THR A 417 -11.43 -19.83 -12.71
C THR A 417 -10.86 -20.20 -11.34
N GLU A 418 -10.29 -21.40 -11.22
CA GLU A 418 -9.67 -21.86 -9.96
C GLU A 418 -8.15 -21.95 -10.12
N ILE A 419 -7.42 -21.32 -9.21
CA ILE A 419 -5.96 -21.28 -9.20
C ILE A 419 -5.46 -21.86 -7.88
N ALA A 420 -4.92 -23.08 -7.93
CA ALA A 420 -4.26 -23.69 -6.79
C ALA A 420 -2.80 -23.22 -6.71
N LEU A 421 -2.37 -22.72 -5.55
CA LEU A 421 -0.98 -22.30 -5.33
C LEU A 421 -0.09 -23.48 -4.94
N PRO A 422 0.89 -23.88 -5.78
CA PRO A 422 1.87 -24.87 -5.41
C PRO A 422 2.87 -24.32 -4.38
N ARG A 423 3.63 -25.21 -3.74
CA ARG A 423 4.85 -24.84 -3.00
C ARG A 423 5.89 -24.27 -3.97
N LEU A 424 6.74 -23.37 -3.49
CA LEU A 424 7.85 -22.83 -4.28
C LEU A 424 8.84 -23.95 -4.63
N SER A 425 9.42 -23.88 -5.83
CA SER A 425 10.49 -24.79 -6.22
C SER A 425 11.79 -24.47 -5.47
N THR A 426 12.71 -25.42 -5.42
CA THR A 426 14.05 -25.19 -4.86
C THR A 426 14.75 -24.03 -5.57
N ASP A 427 14.61 -23.92 -6.88
CA ASP A 427 15.21 -22.85 -7.68
C ASP A 427 14.63 -21.47 -7.33
N ASP A 428 13.33 -21.39 -7.06
CA ASP A 428 12.67 -20.17 -6.61
C ASP A 428 13.14 -19.76 -5.21
N VAL A 429 13.32 -20.72 -4.31
CA VAL A 429 13.85 -20.47 -2.96
C VAL A 429 15.30 -20.02 -3.04
N THR A 430 16.13 -20.66 -3.86
CA THR A 430 17.51 -20.25 -4.11
C THR A 430 17.58 -18.84 -4.71
N ALA A 431 16.68 -18.50 -5.63
CA ALA A 431 16.58 -17.15 -6.16
C ALA A 431 16.26 -16.13 -5.06
N LEU A 432 15.24 -16.41 -4.23
CA LEU A 432 14.87 -15.55 -3.11
C LEU A 432 16.05 -15.34 -2.14
N VAL A 433 16.76 -16.40 -1.77
CA VAL A 433 17.92 -16.33 -0.87
C VAL A 433 19.08 -15.56 -1.51
N ALA A 434 19.40 -15.85 -2.77
CA ALA A 434 20.46 -15.16 -3.51
C ALA A 434 20.22 -13.66 -3.57
N THR A 435 18.99 -13.25 -3.88
CA THR A 435 18.63 -11.83 -3.94
C THR A 435 18.63 -11.19 -2.55
N THR A 436 18.17 -11.90 -1.52
CA THR A 436 18.16 -11.42 -0.12
C THR A 436 19.57 -11.19 0.43
N LEU A 437 20.53 -12.07 0.07
CA LEU A 437 21.91 -12.03 0.53
C LEU A 437 22.86 -11.31 -0.43
N HIS A 438 22.34 -10.77 -1.54
CA HIS A 438 23.10 -10.14 -2.62
C HIS A 438 24.29 -11.00 -3.10
N CYS A 439 24.09 -12.32 -3.19
CA CYS A 439 25.12 -13.28 -3.58
C CYS A 439 24.74 -14.05 -4.85
N GLY A 440 25.72 -14.73 -5.45
CA GLY A 440 25.48 -15.59 -6.61
C GLY A 440 24.60 -16.80 -6.25
N ARG A 441 23.81 -17.29 -7.21
CA ARG A 441 22.94 -18.46 -7.04
C ARG A 441 23.68 -19.71 -6.54
N GLU A 442 24.96 -19.87 -6.91
CA GLU A 442 25.81 -20.96 -6.45
C GLU A 442 26.10 -20.92 -4.95
N ALA A 443 26.20 -19.72 -4.36
CA ALA A 443 26.42 -19.53 -2.92
C ALA A 443 25.11 -19.62 -2.10
N ALA A 444 23.96 -19.41 -2.76
CA ALA A 444 22.62 -19.46 -2.16
C ALA A 444 21.89 -20.80 -2.37
N GLY A 445 22.42 -21.65 -3.26
CA GLY A 445 21.85 -22.96 -3.57
C GLY A 445 21.95 -23.90 -2.37
N PRO A 446 21.06 -24.90 -2.24
CA PRO A 446 21.15 -25.93 -1.22
C PRO A 446 22.54 -26.56 -1.18
N SER A 447 23.40 -26.18 -0.23
CA SER A 447 24.64 -26.87 0.05
C SER A 447 24.26 -28.30 0.45
N PRO A 448 24.96 -29.33 -0.07
CA PRO A 448 24.72 -30.71 0.33
C PRO A 448 24.88 -30.94 1.84
N ALA A 449 25.39 -29.96 2.60
CA ALA A 449 25.42 -29.97 4.06
C ALA A 449 24.05 -29.78 4.75
N TRP A 450 23.01 -29.29 4.04
CA TRP A 450 21.68 -29.07 4.65
C TRP A 450 20.74 -30.26 4.54
N SER A 451 21.18 -31.37 3.92
CA SER A 451 20.39 -32.60 3.73
C SER A 451 20.94 -33.81 4.50
N THR A 452 21.64 -33.62 5.62
CA THR A 452 22.04 -34.74 6.48
C THR A 452 21.42 -34.61 7.86
N ASP A 453 20.66 -35.64 8.22
CA ASP A 453 20.24 -35.95 9.59
C ASP A 453 21.36 -35.68 10.60
N GLU A 454 21.17 -34.70 11.49
CA GLU A 454 21.85 -34.68 12.78
C GLU A 454 20.84 -34.43 13.90
N ARG A 455 20.07 -35.48 14.20
CA ARG A 455 19.86 -35.82 15.61
C ARG A 455 21.26 -36.05 16.22
N THR A 456 21.51 -35.40 17.35
CA THR A 456 22.61 -35.66 18.31
C THR A 456 23.92 -34.92 18.06
N ALA A 457 24.13 -33.76 18.71
CA ALA A 457 25.40 -33.38 19.37
C ALA A 457 25.32 -31.99 20.05
N ILE A 458 24.49 -31.83 21.09
CA ILE A 458 24.76 -30.79 22.10
C ILE A 458 25.63 -31.43 23.18
N ARG A 459 26.95 -31.34 22.99
CA ARG A 459 28.08 -31.47 23.93
C ARG A 459 29.32 -31.45 23.05
N SER A 460 30.38 -30.68 23.26
CA SER A 460 30.81 -29.86 24.39
C SER A 460 32.11 -29.18 23.93
N SER A 461 32.24 -27.87 24.13
CA SER A 461 33.55 -27.21 24.15
C SER A 461 33.65 -26.37 25.43
N SER A 462 33.76 -27.08 26.56
CA SER A 462 34.26 -26.53 27.82
C SER A 462 35.63 -27.13 28.04
N SER A 463 36.65 -26.44 27.53
CA SER A 463 38.04 -26.70 27.86
C SER A 463 38.31 -26.28 29.31
N ASN A 464 38.62 -27.28 30.13
CA ASN A 464 39.62 -27.29 31.20
C ASN A 464 39.66 -26.13 32.22
N SER A 465 39.19 -26.41 33.44
CA SER A 465 39.96 -26.11 34.66
C SER A 465 39.56 -27.06 35.81
N SER A 466 40.34 -28.13 35.92
CA SER A 466 40.82 -28.81 37.14
C SER A 466 40.06 -28.72 38.49
N ARG A 467 39.72 -29.94 38.95
CA ARG A 467 40.07 -30.55 40.26
C ARG A 467 39.20 -30.31 41.52
N ARG A 468 38.66 -31.46 41.97
CA ARG A 468 38.66 -32.06 43.33
C ARG A 468 37.77 -31.45 44.42
N SER A 469 36.73 -32.20 44.80
CA SER A 469 36.57 -32.90 46.10
C SER A 469 35.14 -33.47 46.18
N THR A 470 34.91 -34.80 46.17
CA THR A 470 34.63 -35.66 47.37
C THR A 470 33.68 -34.98 48.37
N LYS A 471 32.62 -35.59 48.92
CA LYS A 471 32.19 -36.99 49.09
C LYS A 471 30.85 -36.90 49.86
N GLU A 472 30.03 -37.95 49.76
CA GLU A 472 29.10 -38.44 50.82
C GLU A 472 27.95 -37.50 51.27
N GLY A 473 26.70 -37.92 51.42
CA GLY A 473 26.06 -39.24 51.36
C GLY A 473 24.69 -39.17 52.04
N SER A 474 23.94 -40.28 51.99
CA SER A 474 22.87 -40.67 52.95
C SER A 474 21.57 -39.83 52.92
N SER A 475 20.36 -40.35 53.13
CA SER A 475 19.73 -41.67 53.01
C SER A 475 18.21 -41.44 53.26
N ARG A 476 17.39 -42.35 52.73
CA ARG A 476 16.10 -42.86 53.26
C ARG A 476 14.97 -41.90 53.68
N GLY A 477 13.75 -42.21 53.22
CA GLY A 477 12.52 -41.81 53.90
C GLY A 477 11.25 -42.02 53.09
N THR A 478 10.61 -43.17 53.27
CA THR A 478 9.35 -43.63 52.67
C THR A 478 8.10 -42.94 53.24
N ALA A 479 7.07 -42.88 52.39
CA ALA A 479 5.63 -43.00 52.68
C ALA A 479 4.74 -41.76 52.94
N ALA A 480 3.77 -41.60 52.01
CA ALA A 480 2.34 -41.28 52.18
C ALA A 480 1.88 -39.94 52.79
N MET A 481 1.08 -39.17 52.03
CA MET A 481 -0.37 -38.95 52.26
C MET A 481 -0.92 -37.77 51.41
N ARG A 482 -1.98 -38.08 50.64
CA ARG A 482 -3.14 -37.28 50.18
C ARG A 482 -3.11 -35.74 50.06
N ARG A 483 -3.62 -35.33 48.88
CA ARG A 483 -4.56 -34.23 48.55
C ARG A 483 -4.09 -32.78 48.72
N GLY A 484 -3.97 -32.11 47.56
CA GLY A 484 -4.76 -30.93 47.19
C GLY A 484 -4.51 -29.65 47.98
N ILE A 485 -3.69 -28.76 47.42
CA ILE A 485 -3.74 -27.31 47.70
C ILE A 485 -3.53 -26.58 46.38
N GLY A 486 -4.55 -25.85 45.94
CA GLY A 486 -4.35 -24.63 45.19
C GLY A 486 -4.25 -23.48 46.18
N THR A 487 -3.21 -22.67 46.10
CA THR A 487 -3.21 -21.20 46.21
C THR A 487 -1.76 -20.66 46.25
N SER A 488 -1.48 -19.74 45.31
CA SER A 488 -0.69 -18.49 45.41
C SER A 488 0.56 -18.39 46.30
N ILE A 489 1.64 -17.87 45.69
CA ILE A 489 2.59 -16.79 46.10
C ILE A 489 3.43 -16.55 44.82
N GLY A 490 3.67 -15.36 44.25
CA GLY A 490 3.80 -14.02 44.78
C GLY A 490 5.26 -13.58 44.66
N PHE A 491 5.64 -12.87 43.59
CA PHE A 491 6.87 -12.05 43.59
C PHE A 491 6.64 -10.72 42.87
N ALA A 492 6.99 -9.66 43.59
CA ALA A 492 6.77 -8.26 43.30
C ALA A 492 7.89 -7.65 42.43
N VAL A 493 7.53 -6.72 41.54
CA VAL A 493 8.42 -5.66 41.07
C VAL A 493 7.64 -4.35 41.04
N ARG A 494 8.19 -3.30 41.66
CA ARG A 494 7.62 -1.96 41.86
C ARG A 494 7.51 -1.16 40.55
N PRO A 495 6.49 -0.29 40.39
CA PRO A 495 6.41 0.68 39.29
C PRO A 495 7.07 2.03 39.64
N ILE A 496 7.67 2.66 38.63
CA ILE A 496 8.19 4.04 38.67
C ILE A 496 7.07 4.99 38.22
N ARG A 497 6.96 6.12 38.94
CA ARG A 497 5.91 7.15 38.85
C ARG A 497 5.91 7.90 37.51
N THR A 498 4.74 8.07 36.91
CA THR A 498 4.46 9.08 35.88
C THR A 498 3.62 10.21 36.49
N THR A 499 4.09 11.44 36.32
CA THR A 499 3.44 12.69 36.72
C THR A 499 2.28 13.04 35.78
N SER A 500 1.15 13.39 36.38
CA SER A 500 -0.12 13.76 35.76
C SER A 500 -0.14 15.23 35.30
N TRP A 501 -0.71 15.48 34.12
CA TRP A 501 -1.19 16.81 33.70
C TRP A 501 -2.74 16.80 33.69
N PRO A 502 -3.43 17.90 34.05
CA PRO A 502 -4.85 17.86 34.39
C PRO A 502 -5.76 18.02 33.18
N SER A 503 -6.86 17.26 33.22
CA SER A 503 -8.02 17.29 32.35
C SER A 503 -8.80 18.62 32.44
N TRP A 504 -9.09 19.23 31.30
CA TRP A 504 -10.06 20.31 31.16
C TRP A 504 -11.43 19.73 30.79
N SER A 505 -12.42 19.97 31.65
CA SER A 505 -13.85 19.80 31.38
C SER A 505 -14.49 21.19 31.22
N PRO A 506 -15.28 21.46 30.16
CA PRO A 506 -15.90 22.77 29.98
C PRO A 506 -17.20 22.88 30.79
N SER A 507 -17.24 23.84 31.69
CA SER A 507 -18.45 24.27 32.39
C SER A 507 -19.28 25.21 31.53
N SER A 508 -20.55 24.88 31.40
CA SER A 508 -21.63 25.75 30.93
C SER A 508 -21.96 26.82 31.96
N SER A 509 -22.02 28.10 31.56
CA SER A 509 -23.07 29.08 31.91
C SER A 509 -22.59 30.54 31.80
N ALA A 510 -23.57 31.43 31.60
CA ALA A 510 -23.54 32.89 31.76
C ALA A 510 -23.15 33.75 30.54
N SER A 511 -24.19 34.14 29.80
CA SER A 511 -24.26 35.40 29.04
C SER A 511 -24.01 36.63 29.94
N PRO A 512 -23.61 37.78 29.34
CA PRO A 512 -24.51 38.93 29.46
C PRO A 512 -24.65 39.80 28.20
N ARG A 513 -25.92 40.08 27.90
CA ARG A 513 -26.52 41.37 27.47
C ARG A 513 -25.79 42.25 26.44
N ARG A 514 -26.37 42.21 25.22
CA ARG A 514 -26.85 43.34 24.40
C ARG A 514 -26.39 44.77 24.75
N ARG A 515 -25.74 45.42 23.79
CA ARG A 515 -26.02 46.83 23.43
C ARG A 515 -26.20 46.97 21.91
N LYS A 516 -27.36 47.52 21.54
CA LYS A 516 -27.77 47.93 20.19
C LYS A 516 -26.92 49.11 19.71
N ARG A 517 -26.54 49.13 18.42
CA ARG A 517 -26.63 50.34 17.59
C ARG A 517 -26.83 49.97 16.12
N ARG A 518 -27.83 50.61 15.52
CA ARG A 518 -28.25 50.56 14.11
C ARG A 518 -27.30 51.40 13.24
N SER A 519 -27.06 50.97 12.00
CA SER A 519 -27.19 51.76 10.74
C SER A 519 -26.50 50.97 9.61
N ARG A 520 -27.25 50.44 8.64
CA ARG A 520 -27.47 51.01 7.28
C ARG A 520 -26.18 51.15 6.45
N GLY A 521 -26.19 50.49 5.28
CA GLY A 521 -25.47 50.94 4.09
C GLY A 521 -24.52 49.91 3.47
N SER A 522 -24.98 49.23 2.43
CA SER A 522 -24.10 48.75 1.35
C SER A 522 -23.30 49.93 0.76
N PRO A 523 -22.13 49.68 0.15
CA PRO A 523 -22.16 49.45 -1.30
C PRO A 523 -21.16 48.40 -1.81
N ALA A 524 -21.41 48.00 -3.06
CA ALA A 524 -20.55 47.23 -3.94
C ALA A 524 -19.29 48.02 -4.39
N TRP A 525 -18.64 47.51 -5.45
CA TRP A 525 -17.47 47.99 -6.22
C TRP A 525 -16.14 47.35 -5.74
N ALA A 526 -15.66 46.29 -6.41
CA ALA A 526 -14.99 46.28 -7.71
C ALA A 526 -13.79 47.23 -7.75
N PHE A 527 -12.57 46.69 -7.73
CA PHE A 527 -11.40 47.43 -8.22
C PHE A 527 -10.45 46.52 -9.00
N GLU A 528 -10.21 47.01 -10.21
CA GLU A 528 -9.32 46.52 -11.24
C GLU A 528 -7.85 46.72 -10.89
N ARG A 529 -7.05 45.89 -11.57
CA ARG A 529 -5.59 45.94 -11.68
C ARG A 529 -5.09 47.32 -12.11
N ARG A 530 -4.00 47.78 -11.49
CA ARG A 530 -2.77 48.27 -12.14
C ARG A 530 -1.82 48.81 -11.08
N CYS A 531 -0.65 48.19 -10.95
CA CYS A 531 0.59 48.86 -10.57
C CYS A 531 1.76 48.16 -11.26
N ARG A 532 2.54 48.96 -11.99
CA ARG A 532 3.99 48.86 -12.16
C ARG A 532 4.53 50.25 -11.81
N PRO A 533 5.82 50.39 -11.46
CA PRO A 533 6.76 49.37 -11.00
C PRO A 533 6.69 49.15 -9.49
#